data_AF-A0A3D9HVW4-F1
#
_entry.id   AF-A0A3D9HVW4-F1
#
_cell.length_a   1.000
_cell.length_b   1.000
_cell.length_c   1.000
_cell.angle_alpha   90.00
_cell.angle_beta   90.00
_cell.angle_gamma   90.00
#
_symmetry.space_group_name_H-M   'P 1'
#
loop_
_entity.id
_entity.type
_entity.pdbx_description
1 polymer ?
#
loop_
_entity_poly.entity_id
_entity_poly.type
_entity_poly.pdbx_seq_one_letter_code
_entity_poly.pdbx_strand_id
1 'polypeptide(L)'
;MSKLVQNQAILAALEPMFQKADEEGLWFYHESKDAGEVWASPKYLRHMHEKGRLIWSPEHWELRSPMAYLKSLHRDAQAKIDEYNEMAERLGVPDILLLEKQNMTPDAEVA
;
A
#
# COMPACT_ATOMS: atom_id res chain seq x y z
N MET A 1 -24.25 22.54 7.08
CA MET A 1 -23.93 21.32 7.87
C MET A 1 -22.62 21.55 8.61
N SER A 2 -22.50 21.14 9.88
CA SER A 2 -21.24 21.27 10.61
C SER A 2 -20.23 20.23 10.11
N LYS A 3 -18.93 20.56 10.14
CA LYS A 3 -17.83 19.62 9.78
C LYS A 3 -17.92 18.30 10.56
N LEU A 4 -18.41 18.35 11.80
CA LEU A 4 -18.55 17.18 12.65
C LEU A 4 -19.59 16.18 12.12
N VAL A 5 -20.75 16.68 11.66
CA VAL A 5 -21.79 15.84 11.05
C VAL A 5 -21.32 15.22 9.74
N GLN A 6 -20.59 16.00 8.91
CA GLN A 6 -20.02 15.49 7.67
C GLN A 6 -18.97 14.39 7.93
N ASN A 7 -18.08 14.60 8.90
CA ASN A 7 -17.08 13.59 9.27
C ASN A 7 -17.73 12.30 9.78
N GLN A 8 -18.75 12.40 10.63
CA GLN A 8 -19.49 11.23 11.12
C GLN A 8 -20.16 10.45 9.97
N ALA A 9 -20.73 11.16 8.99
CA ALA A 9 -21.32 10.51 7.82
C ALA A 9 -20.27 9.77 6.98
N ILE A 10 -19.09 10.36 6.78
CA ILE A 10 -17.95 9.70 6.09
C ILE A 10 -17.51 8.45 6.85
N LEU A 11 -17.31 8.55 8.17
CA LEU A 11 -16.89 7.42 8.99
C LEU A 11 -17.91 6.27 8.96
N ALA A 12 -19.21 6.59 9.04
CA ALA A 12 -20.27 5.59 8.91
C ALA A 12 -20.27 4.91 7.53
N ALA A 13 -19.98 5.66 6.47
CA ALA A 13 -19.90 5.13 5.12
C ALA A 13 -18.65 4.25 4.88
N LEU A 14 -17.58 4.44 5.66
CA LEU A 14 -16.36 3.63 5.57
C LEU A 14 -16.43 2.30 6.33
N GLU A 15 -17.36 2.13 7.28
CA GLU A 15 -17.40 0.93 8.12
C GLU A 15 -17.50 -0.40 7.32
N PRO A 16 -18.31 -0.50 6.24
CA PRO A 16 -18.31 -1.71 5.42
C PRO A 16 -16.95 -2.00 4.75
N MET A 17 -16.19 -0.96 4.39
CA MET A 17 -14.85 -1.13 3.83
C MET A 17 -13.87 -1.61 4.89
N PHE A 18 -13.98 -1.13 6.13
CA PHE A 18 -13.15 -1.62 7.22
C PHE A 18 -13.41 -3.10 7.51
N GLN A 19 -14.69 -3.52 7.56
CA GLN A 19 -15.04 -4.93 7.74
C GLN A 19 -14.42 -5.81 6.66
N LYS A 20 -14.58 -5.42 5.39
CA LYS A 20 -13.96 -6.14 4.27
C LYS A 20 -12.44 -6.17 4.38
N ALA A 21 -11.82 -5.05 4.77
CA ALA A 21 -10.38 -4.95 4.89
C ALA A 21 -9.82 -5.85 6.01
N ASP A 22 -10.50 -5.92 7.15
CA ASP A 22 -10.13 -6.78 8.27
C ASP A 22 -10.34 -8.27 7.92
N GLU A 23 -11.44 -8.61 7.23
CA GLU A 23 -11.74 -10.00 6.82
C GLU A 23 -10.78 -10.53 5.74
N GLU A 24 -10.46 -9.70 4.76
CA GLU A 24 -9.66 -10.11 3.58
C GLU A 24 -8.17 -9.76 3.73
N GLY A 25 -7.76 -9.12 4.83
CA GLY A 25 -6.38 -8.65 5.03
C GLY A 25 -5.95 -7.57 4.02
N LEU A 26 -6.89 -6.73 3.61
CA LEU A 26 -6.65 -5.63 2.66
C LEU A 26 -6.34 -4.32 3.37
N TRP A 27 -5.64 -3.43 2.67
CA TRP A 27 -5.29 -2.10 3.16
C TRP A 27 -5.97 -1.04 2.30
N PHE A 28 -6.22 0.12 2.92
CA PHE A 28 -6.73 1.29 2.24
C PHE A 28 -5.60 1.93 1.43
N TYR A 29 -5.83 2.09 0.14
CA TYR A 29 -4.92 2.68 -0.83
C TYR A 29 -5.55 3.92 -1.43
N HIS A 30 -4.76 4.99 -1.52
CA HIS A 30 -5.10 6.17 -2.28
C HIS A 30 -3.88 6.62 -3.07
N GLU A 31 -4.09 7.05 -4.31
CA GLU A 31 -3.04 7.62 -5.14
C GLU A 31 -3.52 8.96 -5.70
N SER A 32 -2.68 9.98 -5.56
CA SER A 32 -2.92 11.27 -6.19
C SER A 32 -1.63 11.85 -6.73
N LYS A 33 -1.76 12.76 -7.71
CA LYS A 33 -0.61 13.48 -8.28
C LYS A 33 0.13 14.32 -7.24
N ASP A 34 -0.58 14.84 -6.24
CA ASP A 34 -0.02 15.79 -5.28
C ASP A 34 0.53 15.12 -4.02
N ALA A 35 -0.12 14.05 -3.53
CA ALA A 35 0.28 13.36 -2.29
C ALA A 35 1.01 12.03 -2.54
N GLY A 36 1.11 11.58 -3.78
CA GLY A 36 1.66 10.26 -4.12
C GLY A 36 0.78 9.12 -3.63
N GLU A 37 1.42 7.97 -3.40
CA GLU A 37 0.77 6.77 -2.87
C GLU A 37 0.63 6.82 -1.35
N VAL A 38 -0.57 6.59 -0.86
CA VAL A 38 -0.90 6.49 0.57
C VAL A 38 -1.44 5.09 0.84
N TRP A 39 -0.75 4.38 1.73
CA TRP A 39 -1.15 3.07 2.22
C TRP A 39 -1.50 3.15 3.71
N ALA A 40 -2.66 2.63 4.09
CA ALA A 40 -3.14 2.65 5.46
C ALA A 40 -3.77 1.29 5.83
N SER A 41 -3.19 0.61 6.82
CA SER A 41 -3.84 -0.55 7.42
C SER A 41 -5.14 -0.14 8.12
N PRO A 42 -6.13 -1.03 8.28
CA PRO A 42 -7.37 -0.73 9.00
C PRO A 42 -7.12 -0.12 10.39
N LYS A 43 -6.23 -0.74 11.17
CA LYS A 43 -5.83 -0.27 12.50
C LYS A 43 -5.22 1.13 12.47
N TYR A 44 -4.34 1.41 11.51
CA TYR A 44 -3.72 2.73 11.36
C TYR A 44 -4.75 3.79 10.97
N LEU A 45 -5.64 3.48 10.02
CA LEU A 45 -6.63 4.44 9.55
C LEU A 45 -7.65 4.79 10.64
N ARG A 46 -8.10 3.81 11.44
CA ARG A 46 -8.95 4.06 12.62
C ARG A 46 -8.27 5.00 13.62
N HIS A 47 -7.00 4.78 13.95
CA HIS A 47 -6.22 5.67 14.82
C HIS A 47 -6.08 7.10 14.25
N MET A 48 -5.95 7.23 12.93
CA MET A 48 -5.88 8.55 12.29
C MET A 48 -7.23 9.27 12.32
N HIS A 49 -8.35 8.55 12.17
CA HIS A 49 -9.69 9.10 12.32
C HIS A 49 -9.95 9.64 13.73
N GLU A 50 -9.51 8.94 14.78
CA GLU A 50 -9.60 9.41 16.18
C GLU A 50 -8.88 10.75 16.38
N LYS A 51 -7.79 10.98 15.64
CA LYS A 51 -7.04 12.24 15.63
C LYS A 51 -7.61 13.32 14.71
N GLY A 52 -8.75 13.06 14.07
CA GLY A 52 -9.37 13.97 13.11
C GLY A 52 -8.60 14.09 11.79
N ARG A 53 -7.78 13.09 11.43
CA ARG A 53 -6.94 13.08 10.21
C ARG A 53 -7.41 11.99 9.24
N LEU A 54 -7.07 12.16 7.96
CA LEU A 54 -7.38 11.21 6.88
C LEU A 54 -8.87 10.87 6.74
N ILE A 55 -9.75 11.79 7.14
CA ILE A 55 -11.20 11.63 7.00
C ILE A 55 -11.56 11.94 5.55
N TRP A 56 -11.42 10.93 4.69
CA TRP A 56 -11.74 11.00 3.27
C TRP A 56 -12.94 10.09 2.95
N SER A 57 -13.78 10.53 2.02
CA SER A 57 -14.91 9.75 1.53
C SER A 57 -14.47 8.38 0.98
N PRO A 58 -15.34 7.34 1.04
CA PRO A 58 -15.06 6.02 0.47
C PRO A 58 -14.54 6.02 -0.96
N GLU A 59 -15.01 6.95 -1.80
CA GLU A 59 -14.59 7.11 -3.21
C GLU A 59 -13.11 7.46 -3.40
N HIS A 60 -12.44 7.95 -2.35
CA HIS A 60 -11.01 8.21 -2.37
C HIS A 60 -10.17 6.99 -2.00
N TRP A 61 -10.79 5.92 -1.52
CA TRP A 61 -10.09 4.73 -1.06
C TRP A 61 -10.36 3.55 -1.98
N GLU A 62 -9.29 2.80 -2.27
CA GLU A 62 -9.35 1.47 -2.85
C GLU A 62 -8.83 0.46 -1.84
N LEU A 63 -9.43 -0.73 -1.76
CA LEU A 63 -8.90 -1.79 -0.92
C LEU A 63 -7.95 -2.67 -1.75
N ARG A 64 -6.68 -2.72 -1.35
CA ARG A 64 -5.64 -3.49 -2.05
C ARG A 64 -4.89 -4.42 -1.12
N SER A 65 -4.41 -5.53 -1.66
CA SER A 65 -3.57 -6.46 -0.91
C SER A 65 -2.14 -5.90 -0.83
N PRO A 66 -1.63 -5.56 0.37
CA PRO A 66 -0.26 -5.06 0.52
C PRO A 66 0.77 -6.13 0.11
N MET A 67 0.47 -7.41 0.34
CA MET A 67 1.33 -8.52 -0.06
C MET A 67 1.39 -8.71 -1.58
N ALA A 68 0.26 -8.53 -2.28
CA ALA A 68 0.27 -8.56 -3.74
C ALA A 68 1.11 -7.40 -4.31
N TYR A 69 1.00 -6.21 -3.70
CA TYR A 69 1.77 -5.04 -4.10
C TYR A 69 3.27 -5.21 -3.84
N LEU A 70 3.68 -5.76 -2.68
CA LEU A 70 5.07 -6.09 -2.42
C LEU A 70 5.65 -7.07 -3.44
N LYS A 71 4.86 -8.09 -3.84
CA LYS A 71 5.27 -9.03 -4.88
C LYS A 71 5.44 -8.36 -6.25
N SER A 72 4.57 -7.42 -6.62
CA SER A 72 4.76 -6.67 -7.87
C SER A 72 6.01 -5.81 -7.82
N LEU A 73 6.26 -5.09 -6.72
CA LEU A 73 7.47 -4.28 -6.55
C LEU A 73 8.74 -5.13 -6.66
N HIS A 74 8.77 -6.30 -6.03
CA HIS A 74 9.90 -7.23 -6.15
C HIS A 74 10.12 -7.69 -7.59
N ARG A 75 9.05 -8.05 -8.31
CA ARG A 75 9.14 -8.46 -9.71
C ARG A 75 9.67 -7.32 -10.59
N ASP A 76 9.17 -6.11 -10.36
CA ASP A 76 9.55 -4.94 -11.15
C ASP A 76 11.00 -4.54 -10.87
N ALA A 77 11.46 -4.65 -9.62
CA ALA A 77 12.87 -4.48 -9.26
C ALA A 77 13.77 -5.52 -9.93
N GLN A 78 13.36 -6.80 -9.93
CA GLN A 78 14.10 -7.85 -10.62
C GLN A 78 14.21 -7.57 -12.12
N ALA A 79 13.11 -7.19 -12.77
CA ALA A 79 13.13 -6.85 -14.19
C ALA A 79 14.10 -5.70 -14.51
N LYS A 80 14.20 -4.71 -13.61
CA LYS A 80 15.16 -3.60 -13.76
C LYS A 80 16.61 -4.02 -13.55
N ILE A 81 16.86 -4.95 -12.65
CA ILE A 81 18.20 -5.54 -12.47
C ILE A 81 18.59 -6.35 -13.71
N ASP A 82 17.67 -7.12 -14.27
CA ASP A 82 17.92 -7.90 -15.48
C ASP A 82 18.23 -6.97 -16.67
N GLU A 83 17.46 -5.89 -16.85
CA GLU A 83 17.71 -4.85 -17.86
C GLU A 83 19.08 -4.18 -17.67
N TYR A 84 19.46 -3.86 -16.43
CA TYR A 84 20.78 -3.31 -16.11
C TYR A 84 21.90 -4.29 -16.47
N ASN A 85 21.78 -5.55 -16.05
CA ASN A 85 22.81 -6.57 -16.25
C ASN A 85 23.02 -6.86 -17.75
N GLU A 86 21.94 -6.91 -18.53
CA GLU A 86 22.02 -7.06 -19.99
C GLU A 86 22.79 -5.88 -20.62
N MET A 87 22.56 -4.67 -20.13
CA MET A 87 23.29 -3.49 -20.62
C MET A 87 24.76 -3.48 -20.17
N ALA A 88 25.03 -3.86 -18.92
CA ALA A 88 26.39 -3.98 -18.38
C ALA A 88 27.22 -4.99 -19.18
N GLU A 89 26.64 -6.15 -19.50
CA GLU A 89 27.28 -7.17 -20.34
C GLU A 89 27.64 -6.62 -21.73
N ARG A 90 26.70 -5.94 -22.39
CA ARG A 90 26.93 -5.31 -23.71
C ARG A 90 28.04 -4.25 -23.68
N LEU A 91 28.21 -3.58 -22.55
CA LEU A 91 29.23 -2.54 -22.35
C LEU A 91 30.56 -3.11 -21.82
N GLY A 92 30.64 -4.41 -21.52
CA GLY A 92 31.82 -5.02 -20.91
C GLY A 92 32.09 -4.56 -19.48
N VAL A 93 31.05 -4.13 -18.76
CA VAL A 93 31.14 -3.75 -17.35
C VAL A 93 31.10 -5.03 -16.50
N PRO A 94 32.06 -5.25 -15.58
CA PRO A 94 32.22 -6.52 -14.88
C PRO A 94 31.21 -6.74 -13.73
N ASP A 95 30.56 -5.69 -13.25
CA ASP A 95 29.70 -5.77 -12.07
C ASP A 95 28.26 -6.16 -12.46
N ILE A 96 27.83 -7.31 -11.94
CA ILE A 96 26.44 -7.78 -12.00
C ILE A 96 25.72 -7.40 -10.71
N LEU A 97 24.49 -6.89 -10.84
CA LEU A 97 23.61 -6.64 -9.72
C LEU A 97 22.76 -7.87 -9.44
N LEU A 98 22.60 -8.21 -8.16
CA LEU A 98 21.73 -9.29 -7.70
C LEU A 98 20.75 -8.74 -6.67
N LEU A 99 19.48 -9.08 -6.83
CA LEU A 99 18.48 -8.82 -5.80
C LEU A 99 18.57 -9.91 -4.74
N GLU A 100 18.81 -9.53 -3.49
CA GLU A 100 18.83 -10.49 -2.40
C GLU A 100 17.46 -11.16 -2.24
N LYS A 101 17.46 -12.49 -2.05
CA LYS A 101 16.23 -13.22 -1.75
C LYS A 101 15.71 -12.81 -0.39
N GLN A 102 14.50 -12.26 -0.35
CA GLN A 102 13.79 -11.99 0.90
C GLN A 102 12.73 -13.06 1.17
N ASN A 103 12.63 -13.51 2.42
CA ASN A 103 11.51 -14.32 2.87
C ASN A 103 10.25 -13.44 2.89
N MET A 104 9.39 -13.58 1.88
CA MET A 104 8.14 -12.82 1.74
C MET A 104 6.97 -13.43 2.53
N THR A 105 7.25 -14.21 3.57
CA THR A 105 6.24 -14.76 4.46
C THR A 105 6.07 -13.79 5.62
N PRO A 106 4.87 -13.22 5.86
CA PRO A 106 4.65 -12.39 7.04
C PRO A 106 4.88 -13.23 8.30
N ASP A 107 5.62 -12.70 9.28
CA ASP A 107 5.67 -13.29 10.60
C ASP A 107 4.24 -13.31 11.17
N ALA A 108 3.78 -14.47 11.62
CA ALA A 108 2.40 -14.72 12.03
C ALA A 108 1.95 -13.96 13.31
N GLU A 109 2.74 -13.00 13.81
CA GLU A 109 2.57 -12.40 15.14
C GLU A 109 2.13 -10.94 15.15
N VAL A 110 1.75 -10.34 14.02
CA VAL A 110 1.19 -8.98 14.03
C VAL A 110 -0.17 -8.91 13.34
N ALA A 111 -1.14 -9.61 13.95
CA ALA A 111 -2.57 -9.35 13.76
C ALA A 111 -3.13 -8.71 15.04
#